data_AF-G4F7P9-F1
#
_entry.id   AF-G4F7P9-F1
#
_cell.length_a   1.000
_cell.length_b   1.000
_cell.length_c   1.000
_cell.angle_alpha   90.00
_cell.angle_beta   90.00
_cell.angle_gamma   90.00
#
_symmetry.space_group_name_H-M   'P 1'
#
loop_
_entity.id
_entity.type
_entity.pdbx_description
1 polymer ?
#
loop_
_entity_poly.entity_id
_entity_poly.type
_entity_poly.pdbx_seq_one_letter_code
_entity_poly.pdbx_strand_id
1 'polypeptide(L)'
;MTTQTDKTTCWIPKCHLPALREKVERLDRKAKKLGMAPFEISVLEEAVKPWTRETVDLEDRLSHFRVEKIAAVKVSISGEPPKLDGYRLLARIDMAADKAARVTPLEWAYSRLPEPYRSGDATGDCSHCNKRRERRYLFLMEEMATGAVLEVGKTCLKDYVGHQGAESMMARAQLLVSMINMMEEIDEVGLSGGRPPEAVIELRWLVAAAVRQIRQRGFVSRSRAEETGDLATAEIVGEMARSAPMISKGMRAFESEDVARADAVIAWARQVLPLQAEHSEFETMIIHHARFDMVGLKRGVGVMTAAVTAYDRHEESAINSESMMALGYAGDPGDQLEMEVVRKQSFSSDTRWGLMWKHIFCDLEGRYIVWKTGKALEEKRVVLKGRVKKHDEYRGIPQTVVTRCSIRPA
;
A
#
# COMPACT_ATOMS: atom_id res chain seq x y z
N MET A 1 -42.43 -13.44 -13.78
CA MET A 1 -41.98 -12.99 -12.45
C MET A 1 -40.48 -12.78 -12.53
N THR A 2 -40.06 -11.53 -12.41
CA THR A 2 -38.69 -11.03 -12.59
C THR A 2 -37.72 -11.75 -11.66
N THR A 3 -36.76 -12.46 -12.26
CA THR A 3 -35.55 -13.00 -11.62
C THR A 3 -34.72 -11.85 -11.09
N GLN A 4 -34.99 -11.42 -9.86
CA GLN A 4 -34.08 -10.53 -9.14
C GLN A 4 -32.87 -11.38 -8.74
N THR A 5 -31.75 -11.13 -9.41
CA THR A 5 -30.43 -11.65 -9.04
C THR A 5 -30.04 -11.01 -7.71
N ASP A 6 -30.37 -11.66 -6.60
CA ASP A 6 -30.06 -11.16 -5.27
C ASP A 6 -28.54 -11.11 -5.07
N LYS A 7 -28.04 -9.89 -4.86
CA LYS A 7 -26.62 -9.56 -4.74
C LYS A 7 -26.21 -9.63 -3.28
N THR A 8 -25.37 -10.59 -2.92
CA THR A 8 -24.81 -10.62 -1.56
C THR A 8 -23.58 -9.76 -1.45
N THR A 9 -23.49 -8.97 -0.38
CA THR A 9 -22.38 -8.01 -0.17
C THR A 9 -21.65 -8.24 1.16
N CYS A 10 -20.32 -8.14 1.16
CA CYS A 10 -19.50 -8.19 2.38
C CYS A 10 -18.27 -7.27 2.28
N TRP A 11 -17.71 -6.90 3.43
CA TRP A 11 -16.45 -6.15 3.50
C TRP A 11 -15.27 -7.08 3.65
N ILE A 12 -14.23 -6.89 2.85
CA ILE A 12 -13.00 -7.69 2.91
C ILE A 12 -11.77 -6.77 2.97
N PRO A 13 -10.65 -7.20 3.55
CA PRO A 13 -9.39 -6.50 3.34
C PRO A 13 -9.04 -6.36 1.86
N LYS A 14 -8.62 -5.19 1.40
CA LYS A 14 -8.32 -4.94 -0.02
C LYS A 14 -7.27 -5.90 -0.58
N CYS A 15 -6.28 -6.28 0.22
CA CYS A 15 -5.23 -7.23 -0.15
C CYS A 15 -5.75 -8.66 -0.38
N HIS A 16 -6.97 -8.97 0.05
CA HIS A 16 -7.60 -10.28 -0.11
C HIS A 16 -8.42 -10.39 -1.41
N LEU A 17 -8.71 -9.27 -2.08
CA LEU A 17 -9.47 -9.24 -3.33
C LEU A 17 -8.88 -10.16 -4.42
N PRO A 18 -7.54 -10.23 -4.64
CA PRO A 18 -6.98 -11.16 -5.64
C PRO A 18 -7.23 -12.63 -5.29
N ALA A 19 -7.06 -13.01 -4.02
CA ALA A 19 -7.31 -14.39 -3.56
C ALA A 19 -8.80 -14.74 -3.66
N LEU A 20 -9.69 -13.80 -3.36
CA LEU A 20 -11.12 -13.96 -3.56
C LEU A 20 -11.45 -14.19 -5.05
N ARG A 21 -10.89 -13.40 -5.96
CA ARG A 21 -11.05 -13.57 -7.41
C ARG A 21 -10.60 -14.95 -7.88
N GLU A 22 -9.41 -15.39 -7.48
CA GLU A 22 -8.90 -16.73 -7.83
C GLU A 22 -9.81 -17.84 -7.30
N LYS A 23 -10.26 -17.72 -6.04
CA LYS A 23 -11.18 -18.71 -5.46
C LYS A 23 -12.51 -18.73 -6.24
N VAL A 24 -13.07 -17.58 -6.61
CA VAL A 24 -14.31 -17.51 -7.41
C VAL A 24 -14.10 -18.04 -8.83
N GLU A 25 -12.99 -17.74 -9.51
CA GLU A 25 -12.66 -18.33 -10.82
C GLU A 25 -12.55 -19.86 -10.77
N ARG A 26 -12.04 -20.41 -9.66
CA ARG A 26 -12.02 -21.87 -9.44
C ARG A 26 -13.43 -22.42 -9.25
N LEU A 27 -14.32 -21.67 -8.58
CA LEU A 27 -15.73 -22.05 -8.46
C LEU A 27 -16.44 -21.95 -9.81
N ASP A 28 -16.15 -20.92 -10.58
CA ASP A 28 -16.71 -20.67 -11.91
C ASP A 28 -16.33 -21.78 -12.91
N ARG A 29 -15.06 -22.20 -12.92
CA ARG A 29 -14.61 -23.37 -13.70
C ARG A 29 -15.36 -24.65 -13.35
N LYS A 30 -15.73 -24.83 -12.08
CA LYS A 30 -16.56 -25.96 -11.65
C LYS A 30 -18.02 -25.75 -12.07
N ALA A 31 -18.59 -24.57 -11.87
CA ALA A 31 -19.94 -24.20 -12.31
C ALA A 31 -20.16 -24.43 -13.80
N LYS A 32 -19.19 -24.03 -14.65
CA LYS A 32 -19.22 -24.24 -16.10
C LYS A 32 -19.29 -25.71 -16.50
N LYS A 33 -18.51 -26.58 -15.85
CA LYS A 33 -18.58 -28.05 -16.07
C LYS A 33 -19.95 -28.62 -15.69
N LEU A 34 -20.67 -27.92 -14.83
CA LEU A 34 -21.98 -28.29 -14.32
C LEU A 34 -23.10 -27.52 -15.06
N GLY A 35 -22.82 -26.78 -16.14
CA GLY A 35 -23.82 -26.04 -16.91
C GLY A 35 -24.50 -24.90 -16.16
N MET A 36 -23.86 -24.35 -15.12
CA MET A 36 -24.39 -23.23 -14.33
C MET A 36 -23.96 -21.88 -14.91
N ALA A 37 -24.76 -20.85 -14.63
CA ALA A 37 -24.37 -19.46 -14.88
C ALA A 37 -23.12 -19.09 -14.05
N PRO A 38 -22.26 -18.20 -14.56
CA PRO A 38 -21.02 -17.84 -13.89
C PRO A 38 -21.26 -17.00 -12.64
N PHE A 39 -20.30 -17.04 -11.72
CA PHE A 39 -20.27 -16.13 -10.57
C PHE A 39 -19.49 -14.87 -10.94
N GLU A 40 -20.05 -13.71 -10.61
CA GLU A 40 -19.41 -12.41 -10.81
C GLU A 40 -19.07 -11.76 -9.47
N ILE A 41 -17.86 -11.21 -9.36
CA ILE A 41 -17.46 -10.33 -8.26
C ILE A 41 -17.42 -8.89 -8.77
N SER A 42 -18.13 -8.01 -8.09
CA SER A 42 -18.03 -6.57 -8.29
C SER A 42 -17.52 -5.88 -7.02
N VAL A 43 -16.65 -4.88 -7.17
CA VAL A 43 -16.23 -4.00 -6.07
C VAL A 43 -17.19 -2.82 -6.06
N LEU A 44 -17.91 -2.65 -4.96
CA LEU A 44 -18.93 -1.62 -4.79
C LEU A 44 -18.35 -0.34 -4.18
N GLU A 45 -17.46 -0.50 -3.19
CA GLU A 45 -16.96 0.60 -2.37
C GLU A 45 -15.57 0.28 -1.84
N GLU A 46 -14.73 1.29 -1.62
CA GLU A 46 -13.49 1.17 -0.85
C GLU A 46 -13.55 2.09 0.38
N ALA A 47 -13.10 1.60 1.52
CA ALA A 47 -13.07 2.38 2.76
C ALA A 47 -11.91 1.96 3.68
N VAL A 48 -11.56 2.83 4.62
CA VAL A 48 -10.69 2.46 5.74
C VAL A 48 -11.56 1.94 6.88
N LYS A 49 -11.32 0.72 7.32
CA LYS A 49 -12.11 0.05 8.37
C LYS A 49 -11.22 -0.36 9.56
N PRO A 50 -11.76 -0.36 10.79
CA PRO A 50 -11.07 -0.97 11.92
C PRO A 50 -10.97 -2.48 11.70
N TRP A 51 -9.85 -3.07 12.11
CA TRP A 51 -9.57 -4.49 12.03
C TRP A 51 -8.90 -4.94 13.32
N THR A 52 -9.45 -5.98 13.97
CA THR A 52 -8.84 -6.54 15.17
C THR A 52 -7.82 -7.58 14.76
N ARG A 53 -6.55 -7.32 15.10
CA ARG A 53 -5.45 -8.26 14.94
C ARG A 53 -5.20 -8.95 16.28
N GLU A 54 -5.23 -10.27 16.26
CA GLU A 54 -4.75 -11.11 17.35
C GLU A 54 -3.29 -11.50 17.07
N THR A 55 -2.43 -11.29 18.06
CA THR A 55 -1.08 -11.83 18.11
C THR A 55 -0.98 -12.75 19.31
N VAL A 56 -0.64 -14.01 19.08
CA VAL A 56 -0.39 -14.97 20.15
C VAL A 56 1.07 -14.88 20.54
N ASP A 57 1.34 -14.55 21.80
CA ASP A 57 2.66 -14.71 22.39
C ASP A 57 2.91 -16.22 22.60
N LEU A 58 3.93 -16.76 21.94
CA LEU A 58 4.24 -18.19 22.00
C LEU A 58 4.94 -18.59 23.31
N GLU A 59 5.60 -17.64 23.98
CA GLU A 59 6.27 -17.88 25.27
C GLU A 59 5.23 -17.92 26.40
N ASP A 60 4.34 -16.94 26.44
CA ASP A 60 3.36 -16.81 27.53
C ASP A 60 1.99 -17.43 27.21
N ARG A 61 1.77 -17.89 25.97
CA ARG A 61 0.47 -18.38 25.44
C ARG A 61 -0.68 -17.38 25.64
N LEU A 62 -0.36 -16.09 25.74
CA LEU A 62 -1.32 -15.01 25.88
C LEU A 62 -1.67 -14.44 24.51
N SER A 63 -2.94 -14.10 24.33
CA SER A 63 -3.42 -13.47 23.10
C SER A 63 -3.53 -11.96 23.30
N HIS A 64 -2.81 -11.22 22.46
CA HIS A 64 -2.84 -9.76 22.41
C HIS A 64 -3.71 -9.31 21.26
N PHE A 65 -4.78 -8.60 21.58
CA PHE A 65 -5.67 -8.01 20.58
C PHE A 65 -5.33 -6.55 20.36
N ARG A 66 -5.22 -6.15 19.11
CA ARG A 66 -4.95 -4.77 18.73
C ARG A 66 -5.84 -4.34 17.57
N VAL A 67 -6.52 -3.21 17.73
CA VAL A 67 -7.33 -2.62 16.67
C VAL A 67 -6.44 -1.76 15.78
N GLU A 68 -6.37 -2.11 14.51
CA GLU A 68 -5.62 -1.38 13.47
C GLU A 68 -6.59 -0.86 12.40
N LYS A 69 -6.16 0.10 11.59
CA LYS A 69 -6.92 0.54 10.41
C LYS A 69 -6.38 -0.18 9.19
N ILE A 70 -7.26 -0.71 8.34
CA ILE A 70 -6.88 -1.37 7.08
C ILE A 70 -7.64 -0.76 5.92
N ALA A 71 -7.08 -0.86 4.71
CA ALA A 71 -7.84 -0.64 3.48
C ALA A 71 -8.76 -1.84 3.25
N ALA A 72 -10.06 -1.61 3.13
CA ALA A 72 -11.09 -2.61 2.90
C ALA A 72 -11.91 -2.28 1.65
N VAL A 73 -12.45 -3.30 1.01
CA VAL A 73 -13.35 -3.16 -0.14
C VAL A 73 -14.66 -3.89 0.14
N LYS A 74 -15.78 -3.24 -0.20
CA LYS A 74 -17.09 -3.88 -0.20
C LYS A 74 -17.25 -4.60 -1.52
N VAL A 75 -17.36 -5.93 -1.47
CA VAL A 75 -17.57 -6.76 -2.64
C VAL A 75 -19.02 -7.20 -2.71
N SER A 76 -19.54 -7.32 -3.92
CA SER A 76 -20.77 -8.04 -4.20
C SER A 76 -20.46 -9.26 -5.04
N ILE A 77 -21.02 -10.40 -4.63
CA ILE A 77 -20.97 -11.63 -5.40
C ILE A 77 -22.38 -11.87 -5.95
N SER A 78 -22.49 -11.98 -7.27
CA SER A 78 -23.73 -12.33 -7.95
C SER A 78 -23.59 -13.63 -8.72
N GLY A 79 -24.67 -14.41 -8.75
CA GLY A 79 -24.78 -15.67 -9.48
C GLY A 79 -26.07 -16.34 -9.05
N GLU A 80 -26.76 -17.05 -9.95
CA GLU A 80 -27.93 -17.81 -9.53
C GLU A 80 -27.48 -18.95 -8.59
N PRO A 81 -28.02 -19.05 -7.36
CA PRO A 81 -27.76 -20.21 -6.52
C PRO A 81 -28.21 -21.48 -7.28
N PRO A 82 -27.48 -22.60 -7.17
CA PRO A 82 -27.84 -23.81 -7.90
C PRO A 82 -29.25 -24.28 -7.53
N LYS A 83 -30.14 -24.37 -8.52
CA LYS A 83 -31.46 -25.01 -8.40
C LYS A 83 -31.26 -26.53 -8.39
N LEU A 84 -31.84 -27.23 -7.40
CA LEU A 84 -31.62 -28.65 -7.13
C LEU A 84 -32.88 -29.44 -7.51
N ASP A 85 -33.08 -29.78 -8.78
CA ASP A 85 -34.17 -30.68 -9.26
C ASP A 85 -35.52 -30.55 -8.50
N GLY A 86 -36.13 -29.37 -8.54
CA GLY A 86 -37.38 -29.09 -7.82
C GLY A 86 -37.22 -28.65 -6.37
N TYR A 87 -36.00 -28.47 -5.87
CA TYR A 87 -35.66 -27.94 -4.56
C TYR A 87 -34.76 -26.70 -4.65
N ARG A 88 -34.80 -25.86 -3.62
CA ARG A 88 -33.93 -24.70 -3.45
C ARG A 88 -33.38 -24.61 -2.04
N LEU A 89 -32.12 -24.20 -1.90
CA LEU A 89 -31.48 -24.07 -0.58
C LEU A 89 -31.92 -22.78 0.11
N LEU A 90 -32.42 -22.86 1.34
CA LEU A 90 -32.78 -21.71 2.16
C LEU A 90 -31.65 -21.28 3.10
N ALA A 91 -31.02 -22.22 3.80
CA ALA A 91 -30.03 -21.90 4.83
C ALA A 91 -29.06 -23.05 5.08
N ARG A 92 -27.94 -22.73 5.72
CA ARG A 92 -27.06 -23.70 6.37
C ARG A 92 -27.33 -23.68 7.88
N ILE A 93 -27.25 -24.84 8.50
CA ILE A 93 -27.32 -25.02 9.95
C ILE A 93 -25.97 -25.54 10.42
N ASP A 94 -25.30 -24.83 11.31
CA ASP A 94 -24.13 -25.30 12.04
C ASP A 94 -24.51 -25.69 13.47
N MET A 95 -24.33 -26.96 13.80
CA MET A 95 -24.68 -27.52 15.11
C MET A 95 -23.51 -27.40 16.12
N ALA A 96 -22.34 -26.89 15.72
CA ALA A 96 -21.16 -26.78 16.58
C ALA A 96 -21.11 -25.46 17.38
N ALA A 97 -22.13 -24.60 17.32
CA ALA A 97 -22.16 -23.36 18.07
C ALA A 97 -22.50 -23.64 19.56
N ASP A 98 -21.68 -23.09 20.47
CA ASP A 98 -21.58 -23.40 21.92
C ASP A 98 -22.88 -23.32 22.75
N LYS A 99 -24.01 -22.85 22.18
CA LYS A 99 -25.27 -22.62 22.92
C LYS A 99 -26.56 -22.95 22.15
N ALA A 100 -26.54 -22.99 20.82
CA ALA A 100 -27.69 -23.27 19.95
C ALA A 100 -27.22 -23.51 18.51
N ALA A 101 -28.03 -24.14 17.67
CA ALA A 101 -27.72 -24.30 16.25
C ALA A 101 -27.66 -22.92 15.56
N ARG A 102 -26.60 -22.64 14.80
CA ARG A 102 -26.51 -21.40 14.02
C ARG A 102 -27.11 -21.61 12.64
N VAL A 103 -28.26 -21.01 12.41
CA VAL A 103 -28.92 -20.97 11.09
C VAL A 103 -28.42 -19.75 10.33
N THR A 104 -27.64 -19.97 9.26
CA THR A 104 -27.19 -18.94 8.32
C THR A 104 -28.05 -19.01 7.05
N PRO A 105 -29.13 -18.20 6.93
CA PRO A 105 -29.89 -18.10 5.69
C PRO A 105 -29.07 -17.53 4.54
N LEU A 106 -29.41 -17.96 3.32
CA LEU A 106 -29.09 -17.19 2.13
C LEU A 106 -29.91 -15.89 2.16
N GLU A 107 -29.33 -14.80 1.66
CA GLU A 107 -29.92 -13.46 1.76
C GLU A 107 -31.33 -13.38 1.18
N TRP A 108 -31.56 -14.03 0.03
CA TRP A 108 -32.88 -14.11 -0.61
C TRP A 108 -33.92 -14.92 0.19
N ALA A 109 -33.44 -15.86 1.02
CA ALA A 109 -34.27 -16.80 1.77
C ALA A 109 -34.65 -16.28 3.16
N TYR A 110 -34.10 -15.15 3.60
CA TYR A 110 -34.31 -14.61 4.94
C TYR A 110 -35.80 -14.42 5.27
N SER A 111 -36.56 -13.80 4.37
CA SER A 111 -38.00 -13.59 4.53
C SER A 111 -38.85 -14.87 4.46
N ARG A 112 -38.24 -15.97 4.02
CA ARG A 112 -38.90 -17.24 3.70
C ARG A 112 -38.54 -18.38 4.65
N LEU A 113 -37.64 -18.14 5.59
CA LEU A 113 -37.36 -19.06 6.68
C LEU A 113 -38.62 -19.23 7.55
N PRO A 114 -39.14 -20.47 7.69
CA PRO A 114 -40.20 -20.75 8.65
C PRO A 114 -39.61 -20.86 10.07
N GLU A 115 -40.47 -20.71 11.07
CA GLU A 115 -40.13 -21.17 12.42
C GLU A 115 -40.04 -22.70 12.46
N PRO A 116 -39.16 -23.31 13.28
CA PRO A 116 -38.30 -22.69 14.29
C PRO A 116 -36.93 -22.19 13.76
N TYR A 117 -36.66 -22.35 12.46
CA TYR A 117 -35.35 -22.03 11.89
C TYR A 117 -35.05 -20.53 11.85
N ARG A 118 -36.08 -19.69 11.81
CA ARG A 118 -35.94 -18.23 11.91
C ARG A 118 -35.49 -17.80 13.30
N SER A 119 -35.98 -18.45 14.37
CA SER A 119 -35.52 -18.20 15.75
C SER A 119 -34.20 -18.87 16.10
N GLY A 120 -33.58 -19.61 15.18
CA GLY A 120 -32.28 -20.27 15.39
C GLY A 120 -32.38 -21.66 16.02
N ASP A 121 -33.58 -22.23 16.09
CA ASP A 121 -33.81 -23.55 16.65
C ASP A 121 -33.85 -24.57 15.51
N ALA A 122 -32.83 -25.43 15.43
CA ALA A 122 -32.77 -26.54 14.48
C ALA A 122 -32.72 -27.88 15.22
N THR A 123 -33.36 -28.89 14.63
CA THR A 123 -33.55 -30.18 15.30
C THR A 123 -32.28 -31.04 15.27
N GLY A 124 -31.43 -30.87 14.25
CA GLY A 124 -30.32 -31.77 13.95
C GLY A 124 -30.76 -33.08 13.27
N ASP A 125 -32.06 -33.26 13.09
CA ASP A 125 -32.65 -34.47 12.54
C ASP A 125 -32.80 -34.33 11.03
N CYS A 126 -32.12 -35.22 10.31
CA CYS A 126 -32.13 -35.23 8.86
C CYS A 126 -33.42 -35.89 8.35
N SER A 127 -34.32 -35.11 7.72
CA SER A 127 -35.60 -35.55 7.15
C SER A 127 -35.46 -36.64 6.08
N HIS A 128 -34.24 -36.85 5.54
CA HIS A 128 -33.98 -37.88 4.54
C HIS A 128 -33.86 -39.27 5.14
N CYS A 129 -32.87 -39.41 6.02
CA CYS A 129 -32.48 -40.70 6.55
C CYS A 129 -33.17 -40.99 7.87
N ASN A 130 -33.73 -39.96 8.52
CA ASN A 130 -34.35 -40.02 9.84
C ASN A 130 -33.45 -40.69 10.91
N LYS A 131 -32.12 -40.71 10.68
CA LYS A 131 -31.14 -41.26 11.61
C LYS A 131 -30.60 -40.15 12.51
N ARG A 132 -30.70 -40.36 13.81
CA ARG A 132 -30.07 -39.53 14.83
C ARG A 132 -28.55 -39.69 14.75
N ARG A 133 -27.85 -38.61 14.40
CA ARG A 133 -26.38 -38.55 14.29
C ARG A 133 -25.93 -37.16 14.69
N GLU A 134 -24.79 -37.06 15.35
CA GLU A 134 -24.13 -35.79 15.59
C GLU A 134 -23.56 -35.25 14.28
N ARG A 135 -24.34 -34.40 13.61
CA ARG A 135 -23.95 -33.77 12.35
C ARG A 135 -23.48 -32.37 12.66
N ARG A 136 -22.25 -32.04 12.27
CA ARG A 136 -21.76 -30.66 12.34
C ARG A 136 -22.58 -29.71 11.45
N TYR A 137 -22.98 -30.15 10.26
CA TYR A 137 -23.70 -29.31 9.30
C TYR A 137 -24.96 -29.99 8.75
N LEU A 138 -26.05 -29.23 8.74
CA LEU A 138 -27.29 -29.53 8.02
C LEU A 138 -27.68 -28.36 7.11
N PHE A 139 -28.66 -28.60 6.24
CA PHE A 139 -29.10 -27.68 5.21
C PHE A 139 -30.62 -27.62 5.19
N LEU A 140 -31.18 -26.42 5.09
CA LEU A 140 -32.61 -26.23 4.88
C LEU A 140 -32.88 -26.14 3.39
N MET A 141 -33.71 -27.03 2.89
CA MET A 141 -34.13 -27.08 1.49
C MET A 141 -35.64 -26.86 1.42
N GLU A 142 -36.11 -26.07 0.46
CA GLU A 142 -37.53 -25.95 0.16
C GLU A 142 -37.83 -26.72 -1.13
N GLU A 143 -38.79 -27.63 -1.07
CA GLU A 143 -39.37 -28.25 -2.25
C GLU A 143 -40.24 -27.24 -2.99
N MET A 144 -39.88 -26.89 -4.22
CA MET A 144 -40.56 -25.88 -5.03
C MET A 144 -41.98 -26.28 -5.43
N ALA A 145 -42.27 -27.58 -5.53
CA ALA A 145 -43.59 -28.08 -5.91
C ALA A 145 -44.62 -27.93 -4.77
N THR A 146 -44.19 -28.13 -3.52
CA THR A 146 -45.08 -28.20 -2.35
C THR A 146 -44.88 -27.04 -1.36
N GLY A 147 -43.73 -26.36 -1.42
CA GLY A 147 -43.28 -25.39 -0.43
C GLY A 147 -42.73 -26.03 0.86
N ALA A 148 -42.62 -27.35 0.93
CA ALA A 148 -42.17 -28.05 2.13
C ALA A 148 -40.69 -27.77 2.43
N VAL A 149 -40.37 -27.43 3.68
CA VAL A 149 -38.99 -27.22 4.13
C VAL A 149 -38.45 -28.49 4.78
N LEU A 150 -37.27 -28.93 4.33
CA LEU A 150 -36.59 -30.14 4.75
C LEU A 150 -35.23 -29.81 5.35
N GLU A 151 -34.93 -30.43 6.49
CA GLU A 151 -33.62 -30.38 7.11
C GLU A 151 -32.79 -31.58 6.64
N VAL A 152 -31.70 -31.34 5.92
CA VAL A 152 -30.94 -32.39 5.24
C VAL A 152 -29.47 -32.33 5.65
N GLY A 153 -28.99 -33.45 6.20
CA GLY A 153 -27.56 -33.60 6.52
C GLY A 153 -26.68 -33.59 5.27
N LYS A 154 -25.46 -33.05 5.39
CA LYS A 154 -24.47 -32.96 4.30
C LYS A 154 -24.31 -34.24 3.46
N THR A 155 -24.30 -35.41 4.11
CA THR A 155 -24.10 -36.71 3.44
C THR A 155 -25.36 -37.32 2.85
N CYS A 156 -26.54 -36.81 3.21
CA CYS A 156 -27.85 -37.24 2.71
C CYS A 156 -28.34 -36.37 1.54
N LEU A 157 -27.73 -35.20 1.31
CA LEU A 157 -28.00 -34.36 0.15
C LEU A 157 -27.90 -35.10 -1.19
N LYS A 158 -27.09 -36.17 -1.25
CA LYS A 158 -26.87 -36.99 -2.44
C LYS A 158 -28.11 -37.73 -2.95
N ASP A 159 -29.13 -37.92 -2.12
CA ASP A 159 -30.29 -38.78 -2.42
C ASP A 159 -31.52 -37.97 -2.90
N TYR A 160 -31.59 -36.66 -2.61
CA TYR A 160 -32.65 -35.75 -3.07
C TYR A 160 -32.48 -35.23 -4.51
N VAL A 161 -31.47 -35.73 -5.23
CA VAL A 161 -30.95 -35.07 -6.43
C VAL A 161 -30.96 -35.98 -7.68
N GLY A 162 -31.71 -37.08 -7.63
CA GLY A 162 -32.03 -37.95 -8.77
C GLY A 162 -30.88 -38.84 -9.28
N HIS A 163 -31.23 -39.89 -10.04
CA HIS A 163 -30.30 -40.97 -10.47
C HIS A 163 -29.37 -40.63 -11.66
N GLN A 164 -29.52 -39.49 -12.33
CA GLN A 164 -28.65 -39.08 -13.46
C GLN A 164 -27.69 -37.92 -13.10
N GLY A 165 -27.66 -37.47 -11.84
CA GLY A 165 -27.04 -36.19 -11.47
C GLY A 165 -26.30 -36.13 -10.13
N ALA A 166 -26.19 -37.23 -9.38
CA ALA A 166 -25.68 -37.21 -8.00
C ALA A 166 -24.24 -36.64 -7.85
N GLU A 167 -23.31 -36.96 -8.75
CA GLU A 167 -21.94 -36.41 -8.72
C GLU A 167 -21.88 -34.94 -9.14
N SER A 168 -22.58 -34.59 -10.22
CA SER A 168 -22.71 -33.20 -10.71
C SER A 168 -23.34 -32.31 -9.63
N MET A 169 -24.36 -32.81 -8.92
CA MET A 169 -25.08 -32.06 -7.90
C MET A 169 -24.36 -32.00 -6.55
N MET A 170 -23.64 -33.06 -6.13
CA MET A 170 -22.73 -33.01 -4.99
C MET A 170 -21.63 -31.97 -5.23
N ALA A 171 -21.13 -31.86 -6.46
CA ALA A 171 -20.21 -30.79 -6.84
C ALA A 171 -20.88 -29.40 -6.76
N ARG A 172 -22.17 -29.25 -7.12
CA ARG A 172 -22.94 -28.00 -6.96
C ARG A 172 -23.19 -27.62 -5.49
N ALA A 173 -23.58 -28.58 -4.65
CA ALA A 173 -23.78 -28.36 -3.21
C ALA A 173 -22.45 -28.04 -2.50
N GLN A 174 -21.35 -28.71 -2.87
CA GLN A 174 -20.01 -28.36 -2.39
C GLN A 174 -19.55 -26.97 -2.86
N LEU A 175 -19.96 -26.54 -4.05
CA LEU A 175 -19.71 -25.19 -4.56
C LEU A 175 -20.39 -24.13 -3.69
N LEU A 176 -21.65 -24.36 -3.35
CA LEU A 176 -22.45 -23.49 -2.50
C LEU A 176 -21.93 -23.46 -1.06
N VAL A 177 -21.54 -24.61 -0.50
CA VAL A 177 -20.83 -24.69 0.78
C VAL A 177 -19.51 -23.94 0.73
N SER A 178 -18.75 -24.05 -0.36
CA SER A 178 -17.49 -23.31 -0.50
C SER A 178 -17.73 -21.80 -0.56
N MET A 179 -18.84 -21.35 -1.15
CA MET A 179 -19.21 -19.94 -1.20
C MET A 179 -19.67 -19.41 0.17
N ILE A 180 -20.52 -20.16 0.87
CA ILE A 180 -20.98 -19.81 2.23
C ILE A 180 -19.80 -19.78 3.20
N ASN A 181 -18.95 -20.81 3.17
CA ASN A 181 -17.75 -20.86 4.01
C ASN A 181 -16.77 -19.74 3.65
N MET A 182 -16.63 -19.39 2.37
CA MET A 182 -15.81 -18.25 1.95
C MET A 182 -16.36 -16.95 2.52
N MET A 183 -17.68 -16.74 2.47
CA MET A 183 -18.31 -15.54 3.02
C MET A 183 -18.15 -15.45 4.53
N GLU A 184 -18.30 -16.55 5.25
CA GLU A 184 -18.10 -16.59 6.71
C GLU A 184 -16.62 -16.48 7.12
N GLU A 185 -15.70 -17.14 6.40
CA GLU A 185 -14.24 -16.96 6.60
C GLU A 185 -13.85 -15.49 6.45
N ILE A 186 -14.45 -14.82 5.46
CA ILE A 186 -14.22 -13.40 5.21
C ILE A 186 -14.75 -12.51 6.35
N ASP A 187 -15.93 -12.84 6.90
CA ASP A 187 -16.65 -12.02 7.89
C ASP A 187 -16.14 -12.23 9.33
N GLU A 188 -15.72 -13.46 9.70
CA GLU A 188 -15.31 -13.77 11.08
C GLU A 188 -13.81 -13.62 11.36
N VAL A 189 -12.95 -13.93 10.40
CA VAL A 189 -11.50 -14.07 10.65
C VAL A 189 -10.63 -13.42 9.56
N GLY A 190 -11.25 -12.90 8.49
CA GLY A 190 -10.56 -12.73 7.22
C GLY A 190 -10.18 -14.09 6.65
N LEU A 191 -9.97 -14.18 5.33
CA LEU A 191 -9.70 -15.46 4.67
C LEU A 191 -8.67 -16.29 5.45
N SER A 192 -9.13 -17.42 5.98
CA SER A 192 -8.30 -18.45 6.62
C SER A 192 -7.13 -18.79 5.68
N GLY A 193 -5.90 -18.47 6.13
CA GLY A 193 -4.66 -18.67 5.36
C GLY A 193 -4.24 -17.51 4.43
N GLY A 194 -4.95 -16.38 4.43
CA GLY A 194 -4.57 -15.18 3.69
C GLY A 194 -3.46 -14.38 4.37
N ARG A 195 -2.68 -13.61 3.60
CA ARG A 195 -1.70 -12.67 4.15
C ARG A 195 -2.42 -11.72 5.12
N PRO A 196 -1.93 -11.50 6.35
CA PRO A 196 -2.57 -10.56 7.26
C PRO A 196 -2.64 -9.17 6.61
N PRO A 197 -3.76 -8.46 6.77
CA PRO A 197 -3.94 -7.17 6.14
C PRO A 197 -2.88 -6.18 6.62
N GLU A 198 -2.40 -5.34 5.70
CA GLU A 198 -1.43 -4.31 6.04
C GLU A 198 -2.15 -3.15 6.74
N ALA A 199 -1.71 -2.84 7.95
CA ALA A 199 -2.17 -1.66 8.66
C ALA A 199 -1.77 -0.40 7.88
N VAL A 200 -2.70 0.56 7.81
CA VAL A 200 -2.52 1.83 7.11
C VAL A 200 -2.67 3.00 8.07
N ILE A 201 -1.98 4.10 7.74
CA ILE A 201 -2.09 5.38 8.45
C ILE A 201 -2.20 6.54 7.47
N GLU A 202 -2.77 7.64 7.90
CA GLU A 202 -2.86 8.86 7.12
C GLU A 202 -1.45 9.40 6.82
N LEU A 203 -1.16 9.66 5.54
CA LEU A 203 0.16 10.11 5.07
C LEU A 203 0.59 11.39 5.80
N ARG A 204 -0.32 12.35 5.92
CA ARG A 204 -0.07 13.62 6.59
C ARG A 204 0.35 13.44 8.04
N TRP A 205 -0.35 12.56 8.77
CA TRP A 205 0.00 12.21 10.15
C TRP A 205 1.37 11.55 10.23
N LEU A 206 1.66 10.61 9.33
CA LEU A 206 2.93 9.88 9.28
C LEU A 206 4.12 10.81 9.05
N VAL A 207 4.01 11.73 8.08
CA VAL A 207 5.07 12.68 7.77
C VAL A 207 5.24 13.69 8.90
N ALA A 208 4.15 14.16 9.54
CA ALA A 208 4.23 15.04 10.71
C ALA A 208 4.94 14.35 11.91
N ALA A 209 4.68 13.06 12.13
CA ALA A 209 5.39 12.28 13.13
C ALA A 209 6.89 12.17 12.80
N ALA A 210 7.25 11.94 11.54
CA ALA A 210 8.63 11.89 11.08
C ALA A 210 9.35 13.24 11.26
N VAL A 211 8.74 14.35 10.83
CA VAL A 211 9.28 15.70 11.01
C VAL A 211 9.57 15.97 12.47
N ARG A 212 8.60 15.71 13.36
CA ARG A 212 8.79 15.89 14.80
C ARG A 212 9.98 15.08 15.33
N GLN A 213 10.10 13.80 14.95
CA GLN A 213 11.21 12.97 15.42
C GLN A 213 12.57 13.47 14.90
N ILE A 214 12.64 13.89 13.65
CA ILE A 214 13.87 14.43 13.04
C ILE A 214 14.25 15.75 13.72
N ARG A 215 13.29 16.64 14.00
CA ARG A 215 13.54 17.89 14.74
C ARG A 215 14.06 17.64 16.16
N GLN A 216 13.49 16.66 16.86
CA GLN A 216 13.83 16.39 18.27
C GLN A 216 15.14 15.61 18.46
N ARG A 217 15.49 14.72 17.52
CA ARG A 217 16.55 13.72 17.72
C ARG A 217 17.54 13.63 16.56
N GLY A 218 17.29 14.33 15.47
CA GLY A 218 17.98 14.10 14.21
C GLY A 218 17.48 12.84 13.51
N PHE A 219 17.90 12.68 12.25
CA PHE A 219 17.58 11.50 11.44
C PHE A 219 18.59 10.37 11.68
N VAL A 220 18.08 9.17 11.94
CA VAL A 220 18.85 7.93 12.07
C VAL A 220 18.33 6.93 11.03
N SER A 221 19.20 6.56 10.09
CA SER A 221 18.91 5.51 9.09
C SER A 221 18.95 4.12 9.73
N ARG A 222 18.41 3.12 9.03
CA ARG A 222 18.50 1.71 9.51
C ARG A 222 19.94 1.24 9.64
N SER A 223 20.78 1.51 8.63
CA SER A 223 22.20 1.10 8.67
C SER A 223 22.94 1.74 9.84
N ARG A 224 22.70 3.03 10.11
CA ARG A 224 23.30 3.71 11.27
C ARG A 224 22.81 3.12 12.59
N ALA A 225 21.50 2.84 12.71
CA ALA A 225 20.93 2.20 13.88
C ALA A 225 21.57 0.83 14.17
N GLU A 226 21.77 0.01 13.14
CA GLU A 226 22.46 -1.29 13.24
C GLU A 226 23.91 -1.16 13.72
N GLU A 227 24.64 -0.13 13.26
CA GLU A 227 26.04 0.11 13.65
C GLU A 227 26.21 0.67 15.07
N THR A 228 25.26 1.52 15.51
CA THR A 228 25.37 2.29 16.76
C THR A 228 24.58 1.72 17.91
N GLY A 229 23.64 0.80 17.64
CA GLY A 229 22.66 0.32 18.61
C GLY A 229 21.51 1.29 18.88
N ASP A 230 21.43 2.40 18.16
CA ASP A 230 20.31 3.35 18.23
C ASP A 230 19.04 2.78 17.55
N LEU A 231 17.88 3.37 17.82
CA LEU A 231 16.65 3.07 17.07
C LEU A 231 16.57 3.91 15.79
N ALA A 232 16.24 3.27 14.67
CA ALA A 232 16.01 3.98 13.42
C ALA A 232 14.80 4.91 13.54
N THR A 233 14.86 6.10 12.94
CA THR A 233 13.75 7.08 13.03
C THR A 233 12.42 6.48 12.54
N ALA A 234 12.48 5.69 11.46
CA ALA A 234 11.31 5.01 10.90
C ALA A 234 10.68 3.98 11.86
N GLU A 235 11.47 3.38 12.75
CA GLU A 235 10.97 2.42 13.74
C GLU A 235 10.18 3.14 14.83
N ILE A 236 10.72 4.25 15.35
CA ILE A 236 10.04 5.11 16.33
C ILE A 236 8.73 5.64 15.75
N VAL A 237 8.76 6.15 14.51
CA VAL A 237 7.55 6.62 13.80
C VAL A 237 6.54 5.49 13.61
N GLY A 238 7.01 4.28 13.30
CA GLY A 238 6.19 3.08 13.24
C GLY A 238 5.49 2.76 14.56
N GLU A 239 6.20 2.85 15.69
CA GLU A 239 5.62 2.66 17.02
C GLU A 239 4.63 3.78 17.40
N MET A 240 4.91 5.03 17.04
CA MET A 240 3.96 6.12 17.21
C MET A 240 2.67 5.84 16.43
N ALA A 241 2.78 5.37 15.18
CA ALA A 241 1.63 4.99 14.34
C ALA A 241 0.84 3.81 14.94
N ARG A 242 1.44 3.08 15.88
CA ARG A 242 0.81 1.95 16.57
C ARG A 242 0.20 2.31 17.92
N SER A 243 0.54 3.46 18.46
CA SER A 243 0.14 3.93 19.79
C SER A 243 -1.28 4.52 19.79
N ALA A 244 -2.22 3.86 20.47
CA ALA A 244 -3.61 4.31 20.56
C ALA A 244 -3.76 5.75 21.11
N PRO A 245 -3.02 6.19 22.16
CA PRO A 245 -3.03 7.58 22.60
C PRO A 245 -2.55 8.59 21.56
N MET A 246 -1.56 8.23 20.74
CA MET A 246 -1.06 9.11 19.68
C MET A 246 -2.06 9.21 18.53
N ILE A 247 -2.64 8.09 18.13
CA ILE A 247 -3.65 8.02 17.07
C ILE A 247 -4.93 8.76 17.46
N SER A 248 -5.38 8.66 18.72
CA SER A 248 -6.59 9.35 19.18
C SER A 248 -6.44 10.89 19.22
N LYS A 249 -5.22 11.38 19.48
CA LYS A 249 -4.91 12.82 19.37
C LYS A 249 -4.94 13.31 17.93
N GLY A 250 -4.67 12.43 16.96
CA GLY A 250 -4.61 12.76 15.54
C GLY A 250 -3.56 13.85 15.28
N MET A 251 -3.87 14.81 14.41
CA MET A 251 -2.96 15.93 14.09
C MET A 251 -2.68 16.87 15.27
N ARG A 252 -3.53 16.87 16.32
CA ARG A 252 -3.28 17.64 17.55
C ARG A 252 -2.09 17.14 18.37
N ALA A 253 -1.50 16.00 17.98
CA ALA A 253 -0.29 15.46 18.59
C ALA A 253 1.00 16.19 18.17
N PHE A 254 0.93 17.08 17.17
CA PHE A 254 2.08 17.72 16.55
C PHE A 254 1.99 19.24 16.65
N GLU A 255 3.15 19.91 16.65
CA GLU A 255 3.22 21.37 16.61
C GLU A 255 2.83 21.87 15.21
N SER A 256 2.33 23.11 15.13
CA SER A 256 1.90 23.70 13.85
C SER A 256 3.03 23.74 12.81
N GLU A 257 4.28 23.93 13.25
CA GLU A 257 5.48 23.88 12.41
C GLU A 257 5.74 22.47 11.86
N ASP A 258 5.62 21.43 12.69
CA ASP A 258 5.78 20.03 12.26
C ASP A 258 4.75 19.68 11.17
N VAL A 259 3.51 20.18 11.32
CA VAL A 259 2.43 19.97 10.36
C VAL A 259 2.66 20.74 9.07
N ALA A 260 3.05 22.01 9.14
CA ALA A 260 3.34 22.83 7.96
C ALA A 260 4.50 22.25 7.15
N ARG A 261 5.55 21.77 7.83
CA ARG A 261 6.68 21.09 7.19
C ARG A 261 6.25 19.78 6.54
N ALA A 262 5.40 19.00 7.20
CA ALA A 262 4.85 17.77 6.60
C ALA A 262 4.03 18.06 5.34
N ASP A 263 3.22 19.11 5.35
CA ASP A 263 2.44 19.55 4.19
C ASP A 263 3.37 19.98 3.04
N ALA A 264 4.47 20.68 3.31
CA ALA A 264 5.48 21.04 2.32
C ALA A 264 6.16 19.81 1.70
N VAL A 265 6.59 18.84 2.52
CA VAL A 265 7.18 17.58 2.07
C VAL A 265 6.21 16.82 1.16
N ILE A 266 4.93 16.72 1.53
CA ILE A 266 3.91 16.03 0.75
C ILE A 266 3.62 16.77 -0.56
N ALA A 267 3.50 18.11 -0.52
CA ALA A 267 3.29 18.92 -1.70
C ALA A 267 4.46 18.77 -2.69
N TRP A 268 5.69 18.84 -2.19
CA TRP A 268 6.89 18.60 -2.99
C TRP A 268 6.87 17.21 -3.63
N ALA A 269 6.62 16.16 -2.84
CA ALA A 269 6.60 14.79 -3.33
C ALA A 269 5.49 14.54 -4.38
N ARG A 270 4.37 15.28 -4.30
CA ARG A 270 3.23 15.18 -5.24
C ARG A 270 3.39 16.04 -6.49
N GLN A 271 4.00 17.21 -6.38
CA GLN A 271 3.91 18.25 -7.41
C GLN A 271 5.26 18.61 -8.02
N VAL A 272 6.34 18.56 -7.26
CA VAL A 272 7.66 19.02 -7.70
C VAL A 272 8.54 17.84 -8.09
N LEU A 273 8.71 16.88 -7.19
CA LEU A 273 9.55 15.71 -7.42
C LEU A 273 9.18 14.95 -8.72
N PRO A 274 7.89 14.70 -9.04
CA PRO A 274 7.52 13.99 -10.26
C PRO A 274 7.85 14.73 -11.56
N LEU A 275 8.09 16.06 -11.52
CA LEU A 275 8.41 16.87 -12.70
C LEU A 275 9.90 16.85 -13.06
N GLN A 276 10.76 16.27 -12.20
CA GLN A 276 12.17 16.12 -12.50
C GLN A 276 12.39 15.16 -13.68
N ALA A 277 13.41 15.43 -14.49
CA ALA A 277 13.68 14.68 -15.71
C ALA A 277 14.12 13.23 -15.44
N GLU A 278 14.77 13.00 -14.30
CA GLU A 278 15.26 11.69 -13.87
C GLU A 278 14.93 11.50 -12.39
N HIS A 279 14.65 10.25 -12.01
CA HIS A 279 14.37 9.85 -10.63
C HIS A 279 15.25 8.66 -10.28
N SER A 280 15.83 8.69 -9.08
CA SER A 280 16.37 7.50 -8.44
C SER A 280 15.27 6.50 -8.09
N GLU A 281 15.66 5.25 -7.81
CA GLU A 281 14.73 4.22 -7.32
C GLU A 281 14.02 4.68 -6.04
N PHE A 282 14.76 5.33 -5.13
CA PHE A 282 14.21 5.86 -3.89
C PHE A 282 13.19 6.98 -4.12
N GLU A 283 13.48 7.94 -5.01
CA GLU A 283 12.54 9.02 -5.37
C GLU A 283 11.28 8.46 -6.02
N THR A 284 11.42 7.41 -6.85
CA THR A 284 10.28 6.69 -7.43
C THR A 284 9.37 6.10 -6.34
N MET A 285 9.95 5.56 -5.26
CA MET A 285 9.18 5.07 -4.10
C MET A 285 8.47 6.20 -3.36
N ILE A 286 9.12 7.36 -3.17
CA ILE A 286 8.49 8.55 -2.57
C ILE A 286 7.27 8.97 -3.40
N ILE A 287 7.44 9.13 -4.71
CA ILE A 287 6.36 9.51 -5.63
C ILE A 287 5.21 8.49 -5.54
N HIS A 288 5.52 7.20 -5.55
CA HIS A 288 4.51 6.15 -5.45
C HIS A 288 3.67 6.27 -4.17
N HIS A 289 4.31 6.42 -3.01
CA HIS A 289 3.60 6.51 -1.74
C HIS A 289 2.86 7.85 -1.56
N ALA A 290 3.42 8.95 -2.06
CA ALA A 290 2.82 10.28 -1.93
C ALA A 290 1.49 10.42 -2.69
N ARG A 291 1.22 9.60 -3.71
CA ARG A 291 -0.05 9.61 -4.46
C ARG A 291 -1.28 9.24 -3.62
N PHE A 292 -1.08 8.61 -2.47
CA PHE A 292 -2.17 8.13 -1.62
C PHE A 292 -2.26 8.95 -0.34
N ASP A 293 -3.48 9.15 0.17
CA ASP A 293 -3.68 9.79 1.48
C ASP A 293 -3.49 8.79 2.64
N MET A 294 -3.55 7.49 2.34
CA MET A 294 -3.32 6.40 3.30
C MET A 294 -2.11 5.58 2.86
N VAL A 295 -1.21 5.30 3.79
CA VAL A 295 0.05 4.62 3.53
C VAL A 295 0.19 3.39 4.41
N GLY A 296 0.61 2.28 3.80
CA GLY A 296 0.89 1.03 4.51
C GLY A 296 2.10 1.13 5.44
N LEU A 297 1.95 0.65 6.67
CA LEU A 297 3.00 0.76 7.69
C LEU A 297 4.25 -0.08 7.39
N LYS A 298 4.12 -1.16 6.63
CA LYS A 298 5.23 -2.08 6.38
C LYS A 298 6.22 -1.51 5.37
N ARG A 299 5.71 -0.89 4.32
CA ARG A 299 6.55 -0.39 3.19
C ARG A 299 6.68 1.12 3.17
N GLY A 300 5.65 1.85 3.58
CA GLY A 300 5.62 3.30 3.42
C GLY A 300 6.26 4.08 4.56
N VAL A 301 6.26 3.57 5.79
CA VAL A 301 6.83 4.30 6.95
C VAL A 301 8.30 4.65 6.73
N GLY A 302 9.12 3.68 6.31
CA GLY A 302 10.54 3.92 6.06
C GLY A 302 10.77 4.95 4.96
N VAL A 303 10.06 4.81 3.84
CA VAL A 303 10.19 5.69 2.68
C VAL A 303 9.77 7.11 3.03
N MET A 304 8.57 7.29 3.61
CA MET A 304 8.02 8.61 3.90
C MET A 304 8.72 9.30 5.07
N THR A 305 9.31 8.54 6.01
CA THR A 305 10.19 9.12 7.04
C THR A 305 11.46 9.67 6.40
N ALA A 306 12.11 8.90 5.51
CA ALA A 306 13.31 9.33 4.81
C ALA A 306 13.04 10.44 3.77
N ALA A 307 11.82 10.53 3.25
CA ALA A 307 11.40 11.60 2.34
C ALA A 307 11.57 13.01 2.93
N VAL A 308 11.45 13.16 4.25
CA VAL A 308 11.71 14.44 4.93
C VAL A 308 13.16 14.87 4.69
N THR A 309 14.13 13.97 4.88
CA THR A 309 15.55 14.30 4.63
C THR A 309 15.87 14.52 3.15
N ALA A 310 15.13 13.88 2.25
CA ALA A 310 15.27 14.13 0.82
C ALA A 310 14.77 15.54 0.45
N TYR A 311 13.66 15.96 1.07
CA TYR A 311 13.14 17.32 0.95
C TYR A 311 14.11 18.36 1.52
N ASP A 312 14.72 18.10 2.69
CA ASP A 312 15.73 18.99 3.28
C ASP A 312 16.90 19.23 2.30
N ARG A 313 17.43 18.16 1.69
CA ARG A 313 18.50 18.27 0.67
C ARG A 313 18.06 19.02 -0.59
N HIS A 314 16.78 18.87 -0.98
CA HIS A 314 16.22 19.60 -2.11
C HIS A 314 16.17 21.10 -1.82
N GLU A 315 15.70 21.50 -0.63
CA GLU A 315 15.70 22.91 -0.22
C GLU A 315 17.12 23.47 -0.06
N GLU A 316 18.04 22.73 0.56
CA GLU A 316 19.45 23.15 0.66
C GLU A 316 20.06 23.35 -0.72
N SER A 317 19.76 22.47 -1.68
CA SER A 317 20.24 22.60 -3.07
C SER A 317 19.62 23.81 -3.78
N ALA A 318 18.33 24.10 -3.52
CA ALA A 318 17.65 25.27 -4.07
C ALA A 318 18.24 26.57 -3.49
N ILE A 319 18.40 26.66 -2.17
CA ILE A 319 19.01 27.80 -1.46
C ILE A 319 20.44 28.03 -1.93
N ASN A 320 21.24 26.97 -2.03
CA ASN A 320 22.60 27.06 -2.56
C ASN A 320 22.58 27.56 -4.02
N SER A 321 21.66 27.07 -4.84
CA SER A 321 21.53 27.51 -6.23
C SER A 321 21.15 28.99 -6.32
N GLU A 322 20.15 29.45 -5.56
CA GLU A 322 19.74 30.86 -5.50
C GLU A 322 20.86 31.77 -4.99
N SER A 323 21.56 31.36 -3.93
CA SER A 323 22.73 32.09 -3.41
C SER A 323 23.83 32.19 -4.47
N MET A 324 24.08 31.10 -5.19
CA MET A 324 25.05 31.10 -6.30
C MET A 324 24.58 31.94 -7.51
N MET A 325 23.26 32.04 -7.75
CA MET A 325 22.69 32.96 -8.74
C MET A 325 22.88 34.42 -8.33
N ALA A 326 22.73 34.74 -7.04
CA ALA A 326 22.86 36.10 -6.51
C ALA A 326 24.31 36.63 -6.51
N LEU A 327 25.32 35.75 -6.43
CA LEU A 327 26.74 36.15 -6.44
C LEU A 327 27.21 36.73 -7.78
N GLY A 328 26.47 36.50 -8.87
CA GLY A 328 26.79 37.06 -10.19
C GLY A 328 28.11 36.58 -10.78
N TYR A 329 28.73 37.41 -11.61
CA TYR A 329 29.98 37.08 -12.30
C TYR A 329 31.22 37.62 -11.57
N ALA A 330 32.36 36.98 -11.77
CA ALA A 330 33.65 37.44 -11.29
C ALA A 330 34.27 38.40 -12.32
N GLY A 331 34.18 39.70 -12.09
CA GLY A 331 34.66 40.75 -12.99
C GLY A 331 33.90 40.86 -14.31
N ASP A 332 34.23 41.88 -15.11
CA ASP A 332 33.55 42.18 -16.36
C ASP A 332 34.30 41.62 -17.59
N PRO A 333 33.64 41.39 -18.74
CA PRO A 333 34.29 40.92 -19.96
C PRO A 333 35.43 41.86 -20.37
N GLY A 334 36.64 41.33 -20.42
CA GLY A 334 37.87 42.09 -20.66
C GLY A 334 38.74 42.27 -19.43
N ASP A 335 38.23 42.12 -18.22
CA ASP A 335 39.00 42.29 -16.98
C ASP A 335 40.07 41.23 -16.81
N GLN A 336 41.16 41.62 -16.16
CA GLN A 336 42.21 40.70 -15.74
C GLN A 336 41.98 40.29 -14.29
N LEU A 337 41.80 39.00 -14.06
CA LEU A 337 41.58 38.41 -12.75
C LEU A 337 42.85 37.72 -12.25
N GLU A 338 43.11 37.82 -10.94
CA GLU A 338 44.11 37.03 -10.22
C GLU A 338 43.52 36.68 -8.85
N MET A 339 43.17 35.41 -8.65
CA MET A 339 42.42 34.97 -7.46
C MET A 339 42.70 33.51 -7.10
N GLU A 340 42.55 33.18 -5.82
CA GLU A 340 42.54 31.80 -5.35
C GLU A 340 41.25 31.09 -5.72
N VAL A 341 41.39 29.90 -6.30
CA VAL A 341 40.24 29.10 -6.75
C VAL A 341 40.42 27.62 -6.43
N VAL A 342 39.31 26.94 -6.19
CA VAL A 342 39.25 25.51 -5.95
C VAL A 342 38.58 24.82 -7.14
N ARG A 343 39.27 23.87 -7.77
CA ARG A 343 38.71 23.06 -8.87
C ARG A 343 37.63 22.14 -8.32
N LYS A 344 36.40 22.30 -8.81
CA LYS A 344 35.24 21.47 -8.44
C LYS A 344 35.08 20.29 -9.39
N GLN A 345 35.22 20.53 -10.69
CA GLN A 345 35.05 19.52 -11.74
C GLN A 345 36.01 19.75 -12.90
N SER A 346 36.28 18.69 -13.65
CA SER A 346 37.06 18.71 -14.87
C SER A 346 36.47 17.70 -15.86
N PHE A 347 36.27 18.13 -17.10
CA PHE A 347 35.74 17.29 -18.18
C PHE A 347 36.67 17.36 -19.37
N SER A 348 36.90 16.24 -20.05
CA SER A 348 37.62 16.19 -21.31
C SER A 348 36.65 15.93 -22.47
N SER A 349 36.96 16.50 -23.63
CA SER A 349 36.23 16.28 -24.87
C SER A 349 37.19 16.31 -26.05
N ASP A 350 37.05 15.36 -26.98
CA ASP A 350 37.80 15.39 -28.23
C ASP A 350 37.22 16.46 -29.17
N THR A 351 38.09 17.25 -29.79
CA THR A 351 37.69 18.33 -30.70
C THR A 351 38.54 18.25 -31.96
N ARG A 352 38.11 18.93 -33.03
CA ARG A 352 38.89 19.03 -34.28
C ARG A 352 40.31 19.62 -34.12
N TRP A 353 40.62 20.16 -32.93
CA TRP A 353 41.90 20.75 -32.57
C TRP A 353 42.67 19.92 -31.52
N GLY A 354 42.21 18.70 -31.24
CA GLY A 354 42.74 17.80 -30.21
C GLY A 354 41.93 17.81 -28.92
N LEU A 355 42.47 17.10 -27.92
CA LEU A 355 41.84 16.92 -26.61
C LEU A 355 41.74 18.25 -25.85
N MET A 356 40.53 18.63 -25.49
CA MET A 356 40.23 19.85 -24.74
C MET A 356 39.69 19.51 -23.35
N TRP A 357 40.15 20.25 -22.35
CA TRP A 357 39.69 20.17 -20.98
C TRP A 357 38.83 21.40 -20.62
N LYS A 358 37.69 21.18 -19.97
CA LYS A 358 36.86 22.20 -19.32
C LYS A 358 37.00 22.03 -17.82
N HIS A 359 37.71 22.94 -17.18
CA HIS A 359 37.83 23.01 -15.73
C HIS A 359 36.79 23.98 -15.18
N ILE A 360 36.10 23.56 -14.13
CA ILE A 360 35.14 24.37 -13.37
C ILE A 360 35.74 24.60 -11.99
N PHE A 361 35.97 25.87 -11.68
CA PHE A 361 36.48 26.33 -10.40
C PHE A 361 35.43 27.12 -9.63
N CYS A 362 35.68 27.27 -8.34
CA CYS A 362 34.91 28.07 -7.41
C CYS A 362 35.90 28.94 -6.63
N ASP A 363 35.70 30.26 -6.61
CA ASP A 363 36.54 31.18 -5.84
C ASP A 363 36.17 31.19 -4.35
N LEU A 364 36.84 32.03 -3.57
CA LEU A 364 36.59 32.18 -2.12
C LEU A 364 35.21 32.78 -1.81
N GLU A 365 34.60 33.50 -2.75
CA GLU A 365 33.27 34.09 -2.62
C GLU A 365 32.15 33.14 -3.08
N GLY A 366 32.50 32.00 -3.72
CA GLY A 366 31.57 31.00 -4.20
C GLY A 366 31.18 31.12 -5.68
N ARG A 367 31.75 32.08 -6.42
CA ARG A 367 31.49 32.30 -7.85
C ARG A 367 32.15 31.23 -8.71
N TYR A 368 31.50 30.86 -9.82
CA TYR A 368 32.04 29.87 -10.74
C TYR A 368 32.91 30.48 -11.84
N ILE A 369 34.08 29.88 -12.03
CA ILE A 369 35.03 30.23 -13.08
C ILE A 369 35.24 29.03 -13.99
N VAL A 370 35.06 29.23 -15.30
CA VAL A 370 35.23 28.19 -16.31
C VAL A 370 36.45 28.49 -17.15
N TRP A 371 37.41 27.56 -17.16
CA TRP A 371 38.58 27.65 -18.02
C TRP A 371 38.65 26.43 -18.96
N LYS A 372 38.66 26.72 -20.26
CA LYS A 372 38.92 25.71 -21.30
C LYS A 372 40.38 25.76 -21.75
N THR A 373 41.07 24.63 -21.72
CA THR A 373 42.50 24.54 -22.08
C THR A 373 42.82 23.15 -22.65
N GLY A 374 43.90 23.04 -23.43
CA GLY A 374 44.40 21.73 -23.87
C GLY A 374 45.13 20.94 -22.77
N LYS A 375 45.28 21.52 -21.56
CA LYS A 375 46.01 20.91 -20.44
C LYS A 375 45.07 20.32 -19.39
N ALA A 376 45.36 19.09 -18.99
CA ALA A 376 44.83 18.55 -17.74
C ALA A 376 45.45 19.30 -16.56
N LEU A 377 44.69 19.47 -15.49
CA LEU A 377 45.18 20.05 -14.25
C LEU A 377 45.05 18.99 -13.17
N GLU A 378 46.06 18.86 -12.32
CA GLU A 378 46.07 17.89 -11.22
C GLU A 378 45.72 18.58 -9.90
N GLU A 379 46.17 19.82 -9.71
CA GLU A 379 46.06 20.58 -8.47
C GLU A 379 44.64 21.06 -8.18
N LYS A 380 44.13 20.72 -6.98
CA LYS A 380 42.77 21.07 -6.56
C LYS A 380 42.61 22.53 -6.16
N ARG A 381 43.67 23.17 -5.64
CA ARG A 381 43.69 24.59 -5.24
C ARG A 381 44.82 25.30 -5.96
N VAL A 382 44.53 26.42 -6.60
CA VAL A 382 45.50 27.19 -7.39
C VAL A 382 45.19 28.68 -7.29
N VAL A 383 46.21 29.53 -7.43
CA VAL A 383 45.97 30.92 -7.84
C VAL A 383 45.83 30.95 -9.35
N LEU A 384 44.63 31.30 -9.82
CA LEU A 384 44.33 31.45 -11.24
C LEU A 384 44.48 32.92 -11.63
N LYS A 385 45.32 33.17 -12.63
CA LYS A 385 45.46 34.47 -13.29
C LYS A 385 45.00 34.35 -14.73
N GLY A 386 44.10 35.21 -15.20
CA GLY A 386 43.59 35.15 -16.58
C GLY A 386 42.76 36.37 -16.95
N ARG A 387 42.20 36.37 -18.16
CA ARG A 387 41.30 37.44 -18.62
C ARG A 387 39.89 36.92 -18.79
N VAL A 388 38.89 37.65 -18.28
CA VAL A 388 37.47 37.38 -18.51
C VAL A 388 37.20 37.49 -19.99
N LYS A 389 36.77 36.39 -20.61
CA LYS A 389 36.40 36.36 -22.03
C LYS A 389 34.94 36.73 -22.21
N LYS A 390 34.05 36.16 -21.39
CA LYS A 390 32.62 36.41 -21.41
C LYS A 390 31.97 35.93 -20.13
N HIS A 391 30.77 36.43 -19.90
CA HIS A 391 29.81 35.83 -18.99
C HIS A 391 29.04 34.71 -19.71
N ASP A 392 28.66 33.69 -18.96
CA ASP A 392 27.91 32.54 -19.43
C ASP A 392 27.01 32.03 -18.30
N GLU A 393 26.01 31.21 -18.61
CA GLU A 393 25.12 30.64 -17.59
C GLU A 393 24.95 29.15 -17.80
N TYR A 394 24.88 28.41 -16.69
CA TYR A 394 24.57 26.98 -16.73
C TYR A 394 23.50 26.64 -15.70
N ARG A 395 22.34 26.19 -16.17
CA ARG A 395 21.15 25.94 -15.35
C ARG A 395 20.79 27.15 -14.46
N GLY A 396 20.90 28.35 -15.03
CA GLY A 396 20.67 29.63 -14.36
C GLY A 396 21.80 30.10 -13.45
N ILE A 397 22.84 29.30 -13.18
CA ILE A 397 23.97 29.70 -12.35
C ILE A 397 24.97 30.51 -13.20
N PRO A 398 25.30 31.77 -12.80
CA PRO A 398 26.32 32.58 -13.44
C PRO A 398 27.70 31.91 -13.46
N GLN A 399 28.35 31.92 -14.64
CA GLN A 399 29.69 31.38 -14.85
C GLN A 399 30.57 32.41 -15.57
N THR A 400 31.76 32.65 -15.04
CA THR A 400 32.74 33.54 -15.66
C THR A 400 33.68 32.71 -16.52
N VAL A 401 33.62 32.87 -17.84
CA VAL A 401 34.52 32.17 -18.76
C VAL A 401 35.81 32.96 -18.90
N VAL A 402 36.92 32.35 -18.50
CA VAL A 402 38.25 32.97 -18.55
C VAL A 402 39.12 32.34 -19.63
N THR A 403 40.04 33.13 -20.17
CA THR A 403 41.02 32.70 -21.17
C THR A 403 42.39 33.29 -20.91
N ARG A 404 43.39 32.76 -21.62
CA ARG A 404 44.81 33.13 -21.45
C ARG A 404 45.25 32.96 -20.00
N CYS A 405 44.78 31.89 -19.35
CA CYS A 405 45.04 31.69 -17.94
C CYS A 405 46.41 31.04 -17.70
N SER A 406 47.02 31.44 -16.60
CA SER A 406 48.17 30.81 -15.96
C SER A 406 47.78 30.44 -14.53
N ILE A 407 48.31 29.33 -14.03
CA ILE A 407 48.08 28.87 -12.66
C ILE A 407 49.42 28.79 -11.92
N ARG A 408 49.38 29.02 -10.61
CA ARG A 408 50.46 28.69 -9.67
C ARG A 408 49.86 27.99 -8.45
N PRO A 409 50.63 27.19 -7.71
CA PRO A 409 50.19 26.64 -6.43
C PRO A 409 49.63 27.75 -5.54
N ALA A 410 48.52 27.46 -4.87
CA ALA A 410 47.89 28.36 -3.89
C ALA A 410 48.79 28.56 -2.68
#